data_AF-A0A0D6LMC2-F1
#
_entry.id   AF-A0A0D6LMC2-F1
#
_cell.length_a   1.000
_cell.length_b   1.000
_cell.length_c   1.000
_cell.angle_alpha   90.00
_cell.angle_beta   90.00
_cell.angle_gamma   90.00
#
_symmetry.space_group_name_H-M   'P 1'
#
loop_
_entity.id
_entity.type
_entity.pdbx_description
1 polymer ?
#
loop_
_entity_poly.entity_id
_entity_poly.type
_entity_poly.pdbx_seq_one_letter_code
_entity_poly.pdbx_strand_id
1 'polypeptide(L)'
;MVRVSGARRDALFDIPSPAVLPVRQYYTEKCSTGRRECHTAECYRDQFDTSSKQTKCPPIRICMTNFIIGEDMKRLVREAFQFWEDNTCLTFEENGTNTPVLTVTKAGGCWSSLGLQLGQESQTISLNKDCALMGPIAHEIAHALSIDHTMTRPDRDQYIGIDLTNILKQNHYNFVKLHSLRTSLNR
;
A
#
# COMPACT_ATOMS: atom_id res chain seq x y z
N MET A 1 7.11 -17.48 -15.13
CA MET A 1 5.66 -17.56 -15.36
C MET A 1 5.07 -18.35 -14.18
N VAL A 2 4.40 -17.68 -13.25
CA VAL A 2 3.74 -18.33 -12.09
C VAL A 2 2.54 -19.10 -12.63
N ARG A 3 2.52 -20.43 -12.47
CA ARG A 3 1.36 -21.24 -12.81
C ARG A 3 0.45 -21.28 -11.59
N VAL A 4 -0.69 -20.61 -11.66
CA VAL A 4 -1.78 -20.78 -10.69
C VAL A 4 -2.49 -22.08 -11.07
N SER A 5 -2.17 -23.19 -10.39
CA SER A 5 -2.94 -24.42 -10.52
C SER A 5 -4.27 -24.24 -9.78
N GLY A 6 -5.39 -24.22 -10.52
CA GLY A 6 -6.74 -24.19 -9.95
C GLY A 6 -7.72 -23.15 -10.53
N ALA A 7 -7.28 -22.25 -11.41
CA ALA A 7 -8.20 -21.32 -12.07
C ALA A 7 -9.11 -22.08 -13.07
N ARG A 8 -10.40 -22.22 -12.76
CA ARG A 8 -11.42 -22.59 -13.77
C ARG A 8 -11.32 -21.56 -14.90
N ARG A 9 -11.29 -22.01 -16.15
CA ARG A 9 -11.00 -21.20 -17.34
C ARG A 9 -12.13 -20.24 -17.74
N ASP A 10 -13.19 -20.14 -16.94
CA ASP A 10 -14.44 -19.48 -17.32
C ASP A 10 -14.75 -18.24 -16.44
N ALA A 11 -13.77 -17.73 -15.68
CA ALA A 11 -13.92 -16.54 -14.84
C ALA A 11 -12.95 -15.42 -15.26
N LEU A 12 -13.04 -14.99 -16.52
CA LEU A 12 -12.50 -13.71 -16.97
C LEU A 12 -13.67 -12.71 -16.87
N PHE A 13 -13.57 -11.74 -15.94
CA PHE A 13 -14.53 -10.65 -15.69
C PHE A 13 -15.77 -10.93 -14.83
N ASP A 14 -15.71 -11.84 -13.87
CA ASP A 14 -16.62 -11.79 -12.72
C ASP A 14 -15.86 -12.19 -11.44
N ILE A 15 -15.08 -11.23 -10.93
CA ILE A 15 -14.74 -11.23 -9.50
C ILE A 15 -15.93 -10.53 -8.83
N PRO A 16 -16.85 -11.25 -8.17
CA PRO A 16 -17.81 -10.57 -7.32
C PRO A 16 -17.02 -9.72 -6.34
N SER A 17 -17.37 -8.43 -6.27
CA SER A 17 -16.85 -7.50 -5.26
C SER A 17 -16.65 -8.27 -3.96
N PRO A 18 -15.45 -8.27 -3.35
CA PRO A 18 -15.26 -9.00 -2.11
C PRO A 18 -16.29 -8.43 -1.15
N ALA A 19 -17.28 -9.26 -0.81
CA ALA A 19 -18.20 -8.96 0.26
C ALA A 19 -17.30 -8.54 1.42
N VAL A 20 -17.43 -7.28 1.82
CA VAL A 20 -16.72 -6.72 2.96
C VAL A 20 -17.08 -7.62 4.12
N LEU A 21 -16.20 -8.55 4.47
CA LEU A 21 -16.40 -9.39 5.63
C LEU A 21 -16.44 -8.43 6.81
N PRO A 22 -17.58 -8.34 7.52
CA PRO A 22 -17.68 -7.40 8.62
C PRO A 22 -16.70 -7.88 9.69
N VAL A 23 -15.70 -7.06 9.99
CA VAL A 23 -14.83 -7.26 11.15
C VAL A 23 -15.68 -7.02 12.38
N ARG A 24 -16.43 -8.04 12.79
CA ARG A 24 -17.26 -8.06 14.00
C ARG A 24 -16.58 -8.97 15.03
N GLN A 25 -16.54 -8.48 16.27
CA GLN A 25 -15.81 -8.97 17.45
C GLN A 25 -14.34 -8.52 17.42
N TYR A 26 -13.86 -7.64 18.30
CA TYR A 26 -14.08 -7.57 19.75
C TYR A 26 -14.16 -6.12 20.25
N TYR A 27 -14.62 -5.99 21.50
CA TYR A 27 -14.78 -4.78 22.34
C TYR A 27 -16.15 -4.10 22.24
N THR A 28 -17.00 -4.41 23.21
CA THR A 28 -18.19 -3.64 23.58
C THR A 28 -18.01 -3.14 25.01
N GLU A 29 -17.61 -1.89 25.18
CA GLU A 29 -17.91 -1.12 26.40
C GLU A 29 -18.50 0.24 25.98
N LYS A 30 -19.57 0.64 26.67
CA LYS A 30 -20.47 1.73 26.28
C LYS A 30 -19.78 3.09 26.35
N CYS A 31 -19.83 3.87 25.26
CA CYS A 31 -19.52 5.30 25.31
C CYS A 31 -20.74 6.09 25.83
N SER A 32 -20.67 6.60 27.05
CA SER A 32 -21.55 7.64 27.58
C SER A 32 -20.86 9.00 27.58
N THR A 33 -21.51 9.95 26.90
CA THR A 33 -21.41 11.42 27.06
C THR A 33 -20.13 12.15 26.62
N GLY A 34 -20.25 12.76 25.44
CA GLY A 34 -19.75 14.08 25.02
C GLY A 34 -18.58 14.73 25.75
N ARG A 35 -17.40 14.70 25.14
CA ARG A 35 -16.47 15.84 25.01
C ARG A 35 -15.44 15.58 23.90
N ARG A 36 -15.02 16.67 23.25
CA ARG A 36 -14.13 16.73 22.07
C ARG A 36 -12.67 16.50 22.49
N GLU A 37 -12.07 15.40 22.03
CA GLU A 37 -10.64 15.21 21.70
C GLU A 37 -10.40 13.71 21.41
N CYS A 38 -10.17 13.35 20.14
CA CYS A 38 -9.98 11.96 19.71
C CYS A 38 -8.48 11.61 19.67
N HIS A 39 -7.99 10.87 20.67
CA HIS A 39 -6.59 10.41 20.76
C HIS A 39 -6.40 8.89 20.54
N THR A 40 -7.41 8.15 20.08
CA THR A 40 -7.32 6.69 19.88
C THR A 40 -8.00 6.21 18.58
N ALA A 41 -7.64 5.00 18.14
CA ALA A 41 -8.02 4.38 16.87
C ALA A 41 -9.53 4.12 16.68
N GLU A 42 -10.36 4.27 17.72
CA GLU A 42 -11.80 4.01 17.67
C GLU A 42 -12.59 5.11 16.95
N CYS A 43 -12.09 6.35 16.91
CA CYS A 43 -12.75 7.47 16.22
C CYS A 43 -12.71 7.31 14.67
N TYR A 44 -11.83 6.44 14.16
CA TYR A 44 -11.69 6.17 12.71
C TYR A 44 -12.75 5.21 12.16
N ARG A 45 -13.49 4.49 13.01
CA ARG A 45 -14.46 3.46 12.59
C ARG A 45 -15.87 4.00 12.32
N ASP A 46 -16.26 5.08 13.00
CA ASP A 46 -17.60 5.68 12.88
C ASP A 46 -17.76 6.63 11.69
N GLN A 47 -16.72 6.81 10.85
CA GLN A 47 -16.79 7.68 9.68
C GLN A 47 -17.04 6.96 8.35
N PHE A 48 -17.21 5.63 8.34
CA PHE A 48 -17.60 4.91 7.11
C PHE A 48 -19.12 4.95 6.91
N ASP A 49 -19.67 6.15 6.78
CA ASP A 49 -21.01 6.35 6.24
C ASP A 49 -20.95 6.26 4.70
N THR A 50 -21.41 5.14 4.17
CA THR A 50 -21.49 4.87 2.72
C THR A 50 -22.52 5.74 1.99
N SER A 51 -23.26 6.62 2.68
CA SER A 51 -24.29 7.47 2.10
C SER A 51 -23.84 8.91 1.79
N SER A 52 -22.67 9.33 2.28
CA SER A 52 -22.05 10.60 1.89
C SER A 52 -20.77 10.33 1.10
N LYS A 53 -20.78 10.66 -0.19
CA LYS A 53 -19.52 10.86 -0.93
C LYS A 53 -18.72 11.89 -0.15
N GLN A 54 -17.52 11.51 0.31
CA GLN A 54 -16.54 12.29 1.07
C GLN A 54 -16.54 12.06 2.59
N THR A 55 -16.12 10.86 2.97
CA THR A 55 -15.41 10.65 4.23
C THR A 55 -14.10 11.44 4.19
N LYS A 56 -14.13 12.71 4.60
CA LYS A 56 -12.93 13.55 4.73
C LYS A 56 -12.18 13.15 6.00
N CYS A 57 -11.57 11.97 5.94
CA CYS A 57 -10.41 11.66 6.77
C CYS A 57 -9.41 12.83 6.73
N PRO A 58 -8.77 13.19 7.87
CA PRO A 58 -7.74 14.21 7.87
C PRO A 58 -6.59 13.77 6.95
N PRO A 59 -6.07 14.68 6.10
CA PRO A 59 -5.04 14.32 5.14
C PRO A 59 -3.77 13.87 5.86
N ILE A 60 -3.29 12.67 5.52
CA ILE A 60 -2.00 12.16 5.97
C ILE A 60 -0.95 12.70 4.99
N ARG A 61 -0.13 13.63 5.45
CA ARG A 61 0.88 14.30 4.63
C ARG A 61 2.15 13.48 4.54
N ILE A 62 2.63 13.23 3.33
CA ILE A 62 3.90 12.58 3.02
C ILE A 62 4.72 13.57 2.18
N CYS A 63 5.92 13.91 2.62
CA CYS A 63 6.76 14.85 1.91
C CYS A 63 7.67 14.14 0.91
N MET A 64 7.95 14.80 -0.20
CA MET A 64 8.79 14.29 -1.28
C MET A 64 9.87 15.32 -1.64
N THR A 65 11.02 14.84 -2.09
CA THR A 65 12.07 15.69 -2.65
C THR A 65 11.93 15.83 -4.16
N ASN A 66 12.71 16.74 -4.75
CA ASN A 66 12.85 16.79 -6.20
C ASN A 66 13.36 15.44 -6.74
N PHE A 67 12.61 14.88 -7.70
CA PHE A 67 12.94 13.59 -8.27
C PHE A 67 14.22 13.64 -9.12
N ILE A 68 15.12 12.68 -8.92
CA ILE A 68 16.40 12.55 -9.64
C ILE A 68 16.24 11.56 -10.81
N ILE A 69 15.33 11.89 -11.72
CA ILE A 69 14.93 11.07 -12.89
C ILE A 69 14.66 11.98 -14.10
N GLY A 70 14.40 11.40 -15.28
CA GLY A 70 14.09 12.17 -16.49
C GLY A 70 12.67 12.76 -16.49
N GLU A 71 12.45 13.85 -17.22
CA GLU A 71 11.18 14.62 -17.19
C GLU A 71 9.93 13.78 -17.53
N ASP A 72 9.99 12.94 -18.56
CA ASP A 72 8.87 12.05 -18.91
C ASP A 72 8.47 11.12 -17.74
N MET A 73 9.47 10.67 -17.00
CA MET A 73 9.29 9.81 -15.84
C MET A 73 8.76 10.60 -14.65
N LYS A 74 9.19 11.86 -14.45
CA LYS A 74 8.65 12.75 -13.41
C LYS A 74 7.14 12.95 -13.59
N ARG A 75 6.68 13.13 -14.84
CA ARG A 75 5.25 13.25 -15.15
C ARG A 75 4.47 12.01 -14.69
N LEU A 76 4.94 10.81 -15.06
CA LEU A 76 4.30 9.55 -14.67
C LEU A 76 4.30 9.34 -13.15
N VAL A 77 5.39 9.74 -12.47
CA VAL A 77 5.49 9.67 -11.01
C VAL A 77 4.47 10.59 -10.33
N ARG A 78 4.30 11.82 -10.83
CA ARG A 78 3.26 12.73 -10.34
C ARG A 78 1.85 12.19 -10.56
N GLU A 79 1.58 11.61 -11.73
CA GLU A 79 0.30 10.94 -12.02
C GLU A 79 0.04 9.77 -11.04
N ALA A 80 1.08 9.00 -10.69
CA ALA A 80 0.97 7.93 -9.72
C ALA A 80 0.69 8.43 -8.29
N PHE A 81 1.34 9.51 -7.86
CA PHE A 81 1.01 10.13 -6.57
C PHE A 81 -0.41 10.70 -6.57
N GLN A 82 -0.83 11.40 -7.63
CA GLN A 82 -2.19 11.92 -7.77
C GLN A 82 -3.24 10.80 -7.69
N PHE A 83 -2.99 9.65 -8.32
CA PHE A 83 -3.87 8.49 -8.20
C PHE A 83 -4.07 8.05 -6.74
N TRP A 84 -3.01 8.05 -5.93
CA TRP A 84 -3.14 7.75 -4.51
C TRP A 84 -3.91 8.85 -3.75
N GLU A 85 -3.69 10.13 -4.06
CA GLU A 85 -4.45 11.23 -3.45
C GLU A 85 -5.94 11.18 -3.79
N ASP A 86 -6.28 10.87 -5.05
CA ASP A 86 -7.67 10.83 -5.52
C ASP A 86 -8.47 9.68 -4.91
N ASN A 87 -7.78 8.59 -4.52
CA ASN A 87 -8.40 7.35 -4.06
C ASN A 87 -8.20 7.08 -2.57
N THR A 88 -7.47 7.94 -1.85
CA THR A 88 -7.17 7.76 -0.43
C THR A 88 -7.19 9.08 0.33
N CYS A 89 -6.77 9.02 1.59
CA CYS A 89 -6.62 10.17 2.48
C CYS A 89 -5.19 10.74 2.46
N LEU A 90 -4.33 10.25 1.57
CA LEU A 90 -2.94 10.65 1.49
C LEU A 90 -2.83 11.97 0.73
N THR A 91 -1.82 12.76 1.10
CA THR A 91 -1.41 13.95 0.35
C THR A 91 0.11 13.92 0.22
N PHE A 92 0.62 14.21 -0.97
CA PHE A 92 2.03 14.15 -1.30
C PHE A 92 2.55 15.55 -1.64
N GLU A 93 3.46 16.05 -0.81
CA GLU A 93 3.96 17.42 -0.91
C GLU A 93 5.39 17.44 -1.46
N GLU A 94 5.56 17.89 -2.71
CA GLU A 94 6.88 18.15 -3.29
C GLU A 94 7.58 19.29 -2.55
N ASN A 95 8.86 19.09 -2.23
CA ASN A 95 9.70 20.03 -1.47
C ASN A 95 9.25 20.27 -0.02
N GLY A 96 8.44 19.36 0.54
CA GLY A 96 8.13 19.37 1.97
C GLY A 96 9.33 18.95 2.83
N THR A 97 9.27 19.25 4.13
CA THR A 97 10.39 19.05 5.07
C THR A 97 10.16 17.98 6.13
N ASN A 98 8.97 17.36 6.18
CA ASN A 98 8.70 16.29 7.15
C ASN A 98 9.45 15.02 6.76
N THR A 99 10.12 14.40 7.72
CA THR A 99 10.95 13.23 7.49
C THR A 99 10.23 11.92 7.84
N PRO A 100 10.53 10.80 7.14
CA PRO A 100 11.41 10.73 5.97
C PRO A 100 10.76 11.35 4.74
N VAL A 101 11.53 12.15 3.99
CA VAL A 101 11.11 12.60 2.66
C VAL A 101 11.29 11.47 1.65
N LEU A 102 10.29 11.22 0.80
CA LEU A 102 10.42 10.25 -0.28
C LEU A 102 11.27 10.85 -1.41
N THR A 103 12.31 10.12 -1.80
CA THR A 103 13.21 10.50 -2.89
C THR A 103 13.11 9.48 -4.01
N VAL A 104 12.58 9.92 -5.16
CA VAL A 104 12.50 9.09 -6.36
C VAL A 104 13.78 9.24 -7.17
N THR A 105 14.47 8.14 -7.43
CA THR A 105 15.77 8.12 -8.13
C THR A 105 15.97 6.86 -8.97
N LYS A 106 17.10 6.78 -9.68
CA LYS A 106 17.54 5.58 -10.41
C LYS A 106 18.60 4.83 -9.62
N ALA A 107 18.19 3.96 -8.71
CA ALA A 107 19.10 3.12 -7.92
C ALA A 107 19.12 1.65 -8.39
N GLY A 108 18.74 1.40 -9.64
CA GLY A 108 18.63 0.07 -10.25
C GLY A 108 17.30 -0.61 -9.94
N GLY A 109 16.74 -1.30 -10.95
CA GLY A 109 15.44 -1.98 -10.85
C GLY A 109 14.26 -1.07 -10.49
N CYS A 110 13.15 -1.71 -10.08
CA CYS A 110 11.98 -1.09 -9.46
C CYS A 110 11.89 -1.65 -8.04
N TRP A 111 11.97 -0.79 -7.01
CA TRP A 111 11.80 -1.22 -5.62
C TRP A 111 11.56 -0.02 -4.67
N SER A 112 10.90 -0.29 -3.55
CA SER A 112 10.89 0.56 -2.36
C SER A 112 10.93 -0.27 -1.08
N SER A 113 11.34 0.36 0.02
CA SER A 113 11.20 -0.20 1.36
C SER A 113 9.73 -0.29 1.77
N LEU A 114 9.37 -1.32 2.54
CA LEU A 114 8.04 -1.46 3.09
C LEU A 114 7.79 -0.48 4.24
N GLY A 115 6.84 0.44 4.04
CA GLY A 115 6.47 1.48 5.00
C GLY A 115 7.44 2.67 5.03
N LEU A 116 7.00 3.76 5.68
CA LEU A 116 7.84 4.93 5.93
C LEU A 116 8.95 4.58 6.92
N GLN A 117 10.19 4.84 6.53
CA GLN A 117 11.38 4.61 7.37
C GLN A 117 11.55 5.74 8.39
N LEU A 118 10.68 5.74 9.41
CA LEU A 118 10.70 6.74 10.49
C LEU A 118 12.08 6.81 11.16
N GLY A 119 12.54 8.02 11.47
CA GLY A 119 13.88 8.27 12.02
C GLY A 119 14.99 8.45 10.97
N GLN A 120 14.70 8.21 9.68
CA GLN A 120 15.59 8.61 8.59
C GLN A 120 15.19 9.96 8.02
N GLU A 121 16.16 10.70 7.48
CA GLU A 121 15.88 11.97 6.81
C GLU A 121 15.16 11.75 5.48
N SER A 122 15.56 10.72 4.71
CA SER A 122 14.97 10.41 3.42
C SER A 122 14.86 8.90 3.20
N GLN A 123 13.91 8.51 2.35
CA GLN A 123 13.68 7.14 1.91
C GLN A 123 13.63 7.08 0.39
N THR A 124 14.35 6.13 -0.19
CA THR A 124 14.42 5.96 -1.64
C THR A 124 13.26 5.15 -2.19
N ILE A 125 12.72 5.60 -3.32
CA ILE A 125 11.95 4.79 -4.28
C ILE A 125 12.79 4.71 -5.55
N SER A 126 13.26 3.50 -5.90
CA SER A 126 14.07 3.28 -7.10
C SER A 126 13.16 2.99 -8.28
N LEU A 127 13.25 3.79 -9.33
CA LEU A 127 12.51 3.60 -10.57
C LEU A 127 13.45 3.77 -11.76
N ASN A 128 13.83 2.66 -12.39
CA ASN A 128 14.61 2.64 -13.61
C ASN A 128 13.70 2.68 -14.88
N LYS A 129 14.29 2.73 -16.08
CA LYS A 129 13.55 2.91 -17.35
C LYS A 129 12.45 1.86 -17.58
N ASP A 130 12.68 0.63 -17.14
CA ASP A 130 11.74 -0.49 -17.19
C ASP A 130 10.51 -0.31 -16.28
N CYS A 131 10.59 0.59 -15.30
CA CYS A 131 9.48 0.95 -14.41
C CYS A 131 8.60 2.08 -14.97
N ALA A 132 8.85 2.60 -16.18
CA ALA A 132 8.19 3.77 -16.75
C ALA A 132 6.75 3.51 -17.22
N LEU A 133 5.93 2.88 -16.37
CA LEU A 133 4.53 2.57 -16.55
C LEU A 133 3.80 2.89 -15.23
N MET A 134 2.55 3.35 -15.32
CA MET A 134 1.74 3.73 -14.15
C MET A 134 1.67 2.62 -13.08
N GLY A 135 1.45 1.37 -13.50
CA GLY A 135 1.31 0.22 -12.59
C GLY A 135 2.55 -0.02 -11.71
N PRO A 136 3.74 -0.26 -12.29
CA PRO A 136 4.99 -0.40 -11.53
C PRO A 136 5.27 0.79 -10.59
N ILE A 137 5.07 2.02 -11.04
CA ILE A 137 5.30 3.20 -10.19
C ILE A 137 4.35 3.21 -8.99
N ALA A 138 3.05 3.01 -9.23
CA ALA A 138 2.05 2.94 -8.17
C ALA A 138 2.31 1.78 -7.21
N HIS A 139 2.82 0.65 -7.70
CA HIS A 139 3.24 -0.52 -6.92
C HIS A 139 4.39 -0.18 -5.96
N GLU A 140 5.43 0.52 -6.44
CA GLU A 140 6.54 0.92 -5.56
C GLU A 140 6.11 1.98 -4.53
N ILE A 141 5.19 2.88 -4.89
CA ILE A 141 4.57 3.78 -3.91
C ILE A 141 3.78 2.97 -2.86
N ALA A 142 3.05 1.94 -3.28
CA ALA A 142 2.31 1.05 -2.37
C ALA A 142 3.26 0.41 -1.33
N HIS A 143 4.45 -0.03 -1.75
CA HIS A 143 5.46 -0.53 -0.83
C HIS A 143 5.86 0.52 0.21
N ALA A 144 6.16 1.75 -0.20
CA ALA A 144 6.45 2.85 0.74
C ALA A 144 5.28 3.12 1.71
N LEU A 145 4.04 2.82 1.31
CA LEU A 145 2.82 2.90 2.12
C LEU A 145 2.54 1.64 2.97
N SER A 146 3.50 0.71 3.05
CA SER A 146 3.43 -0.55 3.81
C SER A 146 2.50 -1.62 3.21
N ILE A 147 2.20 -1.55 1.91
CA ILE A 147 1.49 -2.60 1.21
C ILE A 147 2.49 -3.66 0.74
N ASP A 148 2.35 -4.87 1.27
CA ASP A 148 3.14 -6.03 0.84
C ASP A 148 2.56 -6.65 -0.43
N HIS A 149 3.32 -7.52 -1.08
CA HIS A 149 2.84 -8.27 -2.22
C HIS A 149 1.66 -9.17 -1.82
N THR A 150 0.58 -9.16 -2.60
CA THR A 150 -0.64 -9.90 -2.27
C THR A 150 -0.41 -11.42 -2.12
N MET A 151 0.58 -12.00 -2.80
CA MET A 151 0.91 -13.42 -2.66
C MET A 151 1.60 -13.79 -1.34
N THR A 152 2.00 -12.82 -0.53
CA THR A 152 2.61 -13.05 0.79
C THR A 152 1.56 -13.05 1.90
N ARG A 153 0.27 -12.83 1.59
CA ARG A 153 -0.79 -12.85 2.61
C ARG A 153 -0.82 -14.19 3.38
N PRO A 154 -1.12 -14.18 4.69
CA PRO A 154 -1.20 -15.40 5.49
C PRO A 154 -2.20 -16.44 4.96
N ASP A 155 -3.29 -15.96 4.35
CA ASP A 155 -4.39 -16.76 3.80
C ASP A 155 -4.21 -17.13 2.32
N ARG A 156 -3.09 -16.77 1.68
CA ARG A 156 -2.92 -16.90 0.21
C ARG A 156 -3.08 -18.33 -0.31
N ASP A 157 -2.75 -19.35 0.50
CA ASP A 157 -2.86 -20.77 0.10
C ASP A 157 -4.32 -21.23 -0.08
N GLN A 158 -5.31 -20.42 0.33
CA GLN A 158 -6.73 -20.65 0.03
C GLN A 158 -7.10 -20.26 -1.42
N TYR A 159 -6.28 -19.45 -2.08
CA TYR A 159 -6.57 -18.85 -3.39
C TYR A 159 -5.57 -19.24 -4.47
N ILE A 160 -4.28 -19.42 -4.10
CA ILE A 160 -3.20 -19.75 -5.04
C ILE A 160 -2.29 -20.84 -4.47
N GLY A 161 -1.80 -21.72 -5.34
CA GLY A 161 -0.67 -22.60 -5.04
C GLY A 161 0.64 -22.00 -5.55
N ILE A 162 1.71 -22.09 -4.76
CA ILE A 162 3.05 -21.66 -5.19
C ILE A 162 3.91 -22.89 -5.44
N ASP A 163 4.23 -23.12 -6.72
CA ASP A 163 5.16 -24.17 -7.12
C ASP A 163 6.61 -23.65 -7.12
N LEU A 164 7.31 -23.91 -6.01
CA LEU A 164 8.70 -23.51 -5.81
C LEU A 164 9.68 -24.23 -6.74
N THR A 165 9.31 -25.32 -7.41
CA THR A 165 10.23 -26.02 -8.34
C THR A 165 10.48 -25.21 -9.61
N ASN A 166 9.58 -24.27 -9.94
CA ASN A 166 9.72 -23.36 -11.08
C ASN A 166 10.41 -22.04 -10.71
N ILE A 167 10.88 -21.90 -9.48
CA ILE A 167 11.48 -20.68 -8.95
C ILE A 167 12.92 -20.99 -8.55
N LEU A 168 13.85 -20.15 -9.00
CA LEU A 168 15.25 -20.24 -8.59
C LEU A 168 15.36 -20.20 -7.06
N LYS A 169 16.15 -21.10 -6.47
CA LYS A 169 16.22 -21.30 -5.01
C LYS A 169 16.54 -20.01 -4.25
N GLN A 170 17.40 -19.16 -4.81
CA GLN A 170 17.74 -17.86 -4.24
C GLN A 170 16.57 -16.88 -4.18
N ASN A 171 15.48 -17.11 -4.92
CA ASN A 171 14.30 -16.24 -4.97
C ASN A 171 13.12 -16.77 -4.16
N HIS A 172 13.25 -17.92 -3.49
CA HIS A 172 12.17 -18.51 -2.70
C HIS A 172 11.67 -17.59 -1.57
N TYR A 173 12.55 -16.74 -1.04
CA TYR A 173 12.20 -15.79 0.03
C TYR A 173 11.09 -14.81 -0.37
N ASN A 174 10.95 -14.47 -1.66
CA ASN A 174 9.90 -13.57 -2.17
C ASN A 174 8.48 -14.13 -2.03
N PHE A 175 8.36 -15.43 -1.77
CA PHE A 175 7.09 -16.15 -1.72
C PHE A 175 6.74 -16.63 -0.31
N VAL A 176 7.54 -16.24 0.69
CA VAL A 176 7.27 -16.52 2.10
C VAL A 176 6.03 -15.77 2.53
N LYS A 177 5.12 -16.46 3.24
CA LYS A 177 3.93 -15.83 3.81
C LYS A 177 4.30 -14.96 5.00
N LEU A 178 3.58 -13.86 5.14
CA LEU A 178 3.55 -13.07 6.37
C LEU A 178 2.98 -13.92 7.50
N HIS A 179 3.55 -13.75 8.70
CA HIS A 179 3.15 -14.51 9.89
C HIS A 179 1.73 -14.19 10.35
N SER A 180 1.32 -12.92 10.23
CA SER A 180 -0.03 -12.44 10.50
C SER A 180 -0.33 -11.24 9.61
N LEU A 181 -1.60 -10.85 9.52
CA LEU A 181 -1.95 -9.55 8.97
C LEU A 181 -1.26 -8.48 9.84
N ARG A 182 -0.56 -7.53 9.23
CA ARG A 182 0.04 -6.40 9.96
C ARG A 182 -1.08 -5.49 10.44
N THR A 183 -1.58 -5.74 11.66
CA THR A 183 -2.70 -4.98 12.26
C THR A 183 -2.26 -3.97 13.32
N SER A 184 -0.96 -3.73 13.50
CA SER A 184 -0.48 -2.71 14.44
C SER A 184 0.74 -1.97 13.90
N LEU A 185 0.61 -0.64 13.84
CA LEU A 185 1.74 0.26 14.09
C LEU A 185 2.11 0.03 15.55
N ASN A 186 3.02 -0.91 15.82
CA ASN A 186 3.66 -1.01 17.13
C ASN A 186 4.47 0.28 17.31
N ARG A 187 3.92 1.22 18.06
CA ARG A 187 4.65 2.34 18.65
C ARG A 187 5.40 1.85 19.88
#